data_AF-A0A358M6T9-F1
#
_entry.id   AF-A0A358M6T9-F1
#
_cell.length_a   1.000
_cell.length_b   1.000
_cell.length_c   1.000
_cell.angle_alpha   90.00
_cell.angle_beta   90.00
_cell.angle_gamma   90.00
#
_symmetry.space_group_name_H-M   'P 1'
#
loop_
_entity.id
_entity.type
_entity.pdbx_description
1 polymer ?
#
loop_
_entity_poly.entity_id
_entity_poly.type
_entity_poly.pdbx_seq_one_letter_code
_entity_poly.pdbx_strand_id
1 'polypeptide(L)'
;MKRAAVIFFAVIMISMASCGGAPRTEAEPDFPMRGEVPVSEKTVRFLGRYYESEGVYYTNLSCSGFEVRFEGTELKAEFISEPTDADHNTYIHVFVDDDYSALEKTEADGTQDGLANDSRILLEAGRSTVTLASGLEEGVHKITVQKANQSSLNKLGTVKLFPGDGAVLEPPTAKEKSILVIGDSISCGSNNLGEDLAVSYSASEDGLFTMAAYAARHFGADLEVFAKNGLYTSLINTAYDENMLRYADPFNEILAPWDTERPGRQRDLVLINLGINDTNVINSSGGAYSYEQFREDYIRLIQEVRALYPDSYILCTDVSASAAQEQKAVEEYVAQTGDENISFWLRGTVYSRHPLISTHRSEGERLIRELENLGVL
;
A
#
# COMPACT_ATOMS: atom_id res chain seq x y z
N MET A 1 -42.84 -66.51 15.57
CA MET A 1 -43.42 -65.70 14.48
C MET A 1 -44.22 -64.53 15.05
N LYS A 2 -43.62 -63.35 15.20
CA LYS A 2 -44.34 -62.07 15.24
C LYS A 2 -43.42 -61.00 14.62
N ARG A 3 -43.94 -60.36 13.58
CA ARG A 3 -43.29 -59.34 12.74
C ARG A 3 -43.17 -58.04 13.55
N ALA A 4 -41.99 -57.44 13.59
CA ALA A 4 -41.80 -56.07 14.05
C ALA A 4 -41.90 -55.14 12.83
N ALA A 5 -42.83 -54.18 12.90
CA ALA A 5 -43.06 -53.19 11.86
C ALA A 5 -42.03 -52.06 11.99
N VAL A 6 -41.40 -51.73 10.86
CA VAL A 6 -40.49 -50.59 10.68
C VAL A 6 -41.34 -49.33 10.50
N ILE A 7 -41.10 -48.30 11.30
CA ILE A 7 -41.68 -46.96 11.10
C ILE A 7 -40.60 -46.10 10.45
N PHE A 8 -40.87 -45.69 9.21
CA PHE A 8 -40.08 -44.72 8.45
C PHE A 8 -40.41 -43.30 8.95
N PHE A 9 -39.41 -42.57 9.43
CA PHE A 9 -39.51 -41.12 9.62
C PHE A 9 -39.13 -40.45 8.30
N ALA A 10 -40.11 -39.85 7.62
CA ALA A 10 -39.88 -38.98 6.47
C ALA A 10 -39.44 -37.60 6.97
N VAL A 11 -38.17 -37.25 6.78
CA VAL A 11 -37.69 -35.87 6.93
C VAL A 11 -37.98 -35.15 5.63
N ILE A 12 -38.89 -34.18 5.68
CA ILE A 12 -39.20 -33.28 4.56
C ILE A 12 -38.02 -32.33 4.41
N MET A 13 -37.21 -32.52 3.36
CA MET A 13 -36.26 -31.50 2.91
C MET A 13 -37.03 -30.37 2.22
N ILE A 14 -37.08 -29.21 2.87
CA ILE A 14 -37.51 -27.97 2.22
C ILE A 14 -36.29 -27.47 1.42
N SER A 15 -36.30 -27.71 0.12
CA SER A 15 -35.39 -27.06 -0.82
C SER A 15 -35.79 -25.59 -0.93
N MET A 16 -35.07 -24.70 -0.25
CA MET A 16 -35.09 -23.29 -0.64
C MET A 16 -34.23 -23.16 -1.90
N ALA A 17 -34.91 -23.12 -3.05
CA ALA A 17 -34.32 -22.65 -4.29
C ALA A 17 -33.95 -21.17 -4.07
N SER A 18 -32.68 -20.90 -3.84
CA SER A 18 -32.14 -19.55 -3.99
C SER A 18 -32.22 -19.20 -5.48
N CYS A 19 -33.15 -18.31 -5.83
CA CYS A 19 -33.17 -17.69 -7.14
C CYS A 19 -31.84 -16.95 -7.31
N GLY A 20 -30.95 -17.53 -8.11
CA GLY A 20 -29.77 -16.84 -8.62
C GLY A 20 -30.22 -15.62 -9.41
N GLY A 21 -30.18 -14.46 -8.76
CA GLY A 21 -30.15 -13.19 -9.47
C GLY A 21 -28.86 -13.14 -10.24
N ALA A 22 -28.93 -12.97 -11.57
CA ALA A 22 -27.79 -12.53 -12.35
C ALA A 22 -27.19 -11.28 -11.66
N PRO A 23 -25.85 -11.12 -11.64
CA PRO A 23 -25.26 -9.91 -11.11
C PRO A 23 -25.90 -8.73 -11.84
N ARG A 24 -26.55 -7.84 -11.08
CA ARG A 24 -26.96 -6.54 -11.61
C ARG A 24 -25.66 -5.88 -12.05
N THR A 25 -25.43 -5.78 -13.34
CA THR A 25 -24.48 -4.82 -13.87
C THR A 25 -24.95 -3.45 -13.40
N GLU A 26 -24.27 -2.90 -12.40
CA GLU A 26 -24.48 -1.50 -12.03
C GLU A 26 -24.31 -0.67 -13.29
N ALA A 27 -25.32 0.16 -13.60
CA ALA A 27 -25.27 1.04 -14.75
C ALA A 27 -23.97 1.87 -14.71
N GLU A 28 -23.40 2.15 -15.87
CA GLU A 28 -22.27 3.08 -15.94
C GLU A 28 -22.70 4.44 -15.36
N PRO A 29 -21.83 5.10 -14.56
CA PRO A 29 -22.12 6.43 -14.06
C PRO A 29 -22.32 7.39 -15.23
N ASP A 30 -23.30 8.27 -15.10
CA ASP A 30 -23.54 9.36 -16.05
C ASP A 30 -22.83 10.62 -15.53
N PHE A 31 -21.66 10.93 -16.09
CA PHE A 31 -20.89 12.11 -15.74
C PHE A 31 -21.39 13.35 -16.50
N PRO A 32 -21.34 14.56 -15.89
CA PRO A 32 -20.78 14.85 -14.57
C PRO A 32 -21.78 14.59 -13.43
N MET A 33 -21.30 14.05 -12.30
CA MET A 33 -22.13 13.64 -11.16
C MET A 33 -22.22 14.74 -10.09
N ARG A 34 -23.43 15.13 -9.70
CA ARG A 34 -23.71 16.20 -8.72
C ARG A 34 -24.30 15.67 -7.43
N GLY A 35 -24.18 16.44 -6.35
CA GLY A 35 -24.70 16.07 -5.03
C GLY A 35 -23.84 15.01 -4.34
N GLU A 36 -24.45 14.03 -3.70
CA GLU A 36 -23.71 12.93 -3.06
C GLU A 36 -23.29 11.89 -4.09
N VAL A 37 -21.98 11.72 -4.27
CA VAL A 37 -21.41 10.76 -5.24
C VAL A 37 -20.80 9.58 -4.49
N PRO A 38 -21.34 8.36 -4.60
CA PRO A 38 -20.72 7.16 -4.01
C PRO A 38 -19.32 6.92 -4.57
N VAL A 39 -18.39 6.53 -3.70
CA VAL A 39 -17.05 6.11 -4.12
C VAL A 39 -17.08 4.68 -4.63
N SER A 40 -16.45 4.46 -5.79
CA SER A 40 -16.30 3.16 -6.44
C SER A 40 -15.15 3.19 -7.45
N GLU A 41 -14.76 2.02 -7.97
CA GLU A 41 -13.78 1.90 -9.08
C GLU A 41 -14.20 2.70 -10.34
N LYS A 42 -15.49 3.08 -10.46
CA LYS A 42 -15.99 3.87 -11.59
C LYS A 42 -15.98 5.38 -11.36
N THR A 43 -15.93 5.84 -10.10
CA THR A 43 -16.04 7.26 -9.74
C THR A 43 -14.72 7.85 -9.27
N VAL A 44 -13.78 7.01 -8.83
CA VAL A 44 -12.42 7.42 -8.45
C VAL A 44 -11.39 6.44 -9.01
N ARG A 45 -10.15 6.88 -9.14
CA ARG A 45 -9.01 5.99 -9.40
C ARG A 45 -8.35 5.64 -8.07
N PHE A 46 -8.38 4.39 -7.65
CA PHE A 46 -7.65 3.97 -6.44
C PHE A 46 -6.13 3.91 -6.66
N LEU A 47 -5.40 4.25 -5.60
CA LEU A 47 -3.94 4.18 -5.51
C LEU A 47 -3.57 3.05 -4.54
N GLY A 48 -2.64 2.18 -4.95
CA GLY A 48 -2.25 1.01 -4.17
C GLY A 48 -3.35 -0.05 -4.05
N ARG A 49 -3.19 -0.98 -3.09
CA ARG A 49 -4.18 -2.03 -2.84
C ARG A 49 -5.39 -1.50 -2.09
N TYR A 50 -6.55 -2.02 -2.47
CA TYR A 50 -7.82 -1.73 -1.82
C TYR A 50 -8.72 -2.96 -1.83
N TYR A 51 -9.75 -2.92 -0.99
CA TYR A 51 -10.87 -3.86 -1.03
C TYR A 51 -12.17 -3.12 -0.74
N GLU A 52 -13.28 -3.71 -1.19
CA GLU A 52 -14.62 -3.23 -0.90
C GLU A 52 -15.24 -4.10 0.20
N SER A 53 -15.95 -3.46 1.13
CA SER A 53 -16.75 -4.13 2.15
C SER A 53 -17.97 -3.27 2.49
N GLU A 54 -19.16 -3.84 2.34
CA GLU A 54 -20.45 -3.21 2.69
C GLU A 54 -20.68 -1.83 2.03
N GLY A 55 -20.21 -1.64 0.80
CA GLY A 55 -20.30 -0.41 0.02
C GLY A 55 -19.23 0.63 0.35
N VAL A 56 -18.20 0.27 1.11
CA VAL A 56 -17.07 1.13 1.49
C VAL A 56 -15.78 0.59 0.89
N TYR A 57 -14.98 1.47 0.29
CA TYR A 57 -13.68 1.12 -0.25
C TYR A 57 -12.58 1.46 0.74
N TYR A 58 -11.81 0.45 1.15
CA TYR A 58 -10.74 0.57 2.13
C TYR A 58 -9.37 0.60 1.45
N THR A 59 -8.58 1.64 1.74
CA THR A 59 -7.22 1.86 1.26
C THR A 59 -6.30 1.93 2.48
N ASN A 60 -5.96 0.76 3.04
CA ASN A 60 -5.30 0.69 4.36
C ASN A 60 -3.78 0.79 4.29
N LEU A 61 -3.15 0.44 3.18
CA LEU A 61 -1.69 0.37 3.07
C LEU A 61 -1.07 1.77 2.99
N SER A 62 0.21 1.92 3.34
CA SER A 62 0.93 3.18 3.21
C SER A 62 0.85 3.70 1.76
N CYS A 63 0.74 5.01 1.58
CA CYS A 63 0.62 5.70 0.29
C CYS A 63 -0.62 5.33 -0.56
N SER A 64 -1.48 4.42 -0.10
CA SER A 64 -2.73 4.08 -0.78
C SER A 64 -3.79 5.16 -0.59
N GLY A 65 -4.80 5.18 -1.45
CA GLY A 65 -5.86 6.18 -1.41
C GLY A 65 -6.59 6.27 -2.74
N PHE A 66 -6.94 7.47 -3.19
CA PHE A 66 -7.61 7.65 -4.47
C PHE A 66 -7.32 9.00 -5.11
N GLU A 67 -7.55 9.07 -6.42
CA GLU A 67 -7.62 10.30 -7.18
C GLU A 67 -9.03 10.50 -7.76
N VAL A 68 -9.45 11.76 -7.81
CA VAL A 68 -10.73 12.15 -8.41
C VAL A 68 -10.60 13.46 -9.15
N ARG A 69 -11.32 13.59 -10.27
CA ARG A 69 -11.49 14.85 -10.98
C ARG A 69 -12.85 15.45 -10.66
N PHE A 70 -12.90 16.76 -10.45
CA PHE A 70 -14.15 17.47 -10.24
C PHE A 70 -14.10 18.86 -10.87
N GLU A 71 -15.25 19.40 -11.23
CA GLU A 71 -15.42 20.80 -11.62
C GLU A 71 -16.06 21.55 -10.44
N GLY A 72 -15.46 22.66 -9.98
CA GLY A 72 -15.98 23.53 -8.92
C GLY A 72 -14.87 24.13 -8.04
N THR A 73 -15.25 24.70 -6.89
CA THR A 73 -14.31 25.41 -5.98
C THR A 73 -14.03 24.68 -4.65
N GLU A 74 -14.78 23.62 -4.35
CA GLU A 74 -14.67 22.84 -3.11
C GLU A 74 -14.96 21.36 -3.39
N LEU A 75 -14.22 20.47 -2.73
CA LEU A 75 -14.54 19.05 -2.65
C LEU A 75 -14.43 18.58 -1.21
N LYS A 76 -15.46 17.86 -0.74
CA LYS A 76 -15.43 17.11 0.52
C LYS A 76 -15.53 15.62 0.26
N ALA A 77 -15.04 14.81 1.20
CA ALA A 77 -15.22 13.36 1.20
C ALA A 77 -15.66 12.87 2.57
N GLU A 78 -16.47 11.83 2.59
CA GLU A 78 -16.84 11.10 3.80
C GLU A 78 -15.91 9.90 3.97
N PHE A 79 -15.22 9.86 5.11
CA PHE A 79 -14.28 8.81 5.49
C PHE A 79 -14.78 8.01 6.69
N ILE A 80 -14.23 6.81 6.82
CA ILE A 80 -14.26 6.00 8.03
C ILE A 80 -12.80 5.78 8.46
N SER A 81 -12.45 6.25 9.65
CA SER A 81 -11.14 6.06 10.25
C SER A 81 -11.25 5.06 11.41
N GLU A 82 -10.51 3.96 11.36
CA GLU A 82 -10.53 2.92 12.39
C GLU A 82 -9.10 2.75 12.97
N PRO A 83 -8.67 3.62 13.91
CA PRO A 83 -7.42 3.43 14.62
C PRO A 83 -7.49 2.23 15.57
N THR A 84 -6.38 1.51 15.72
CA THR A 84 -6.31 0.34 16.62
C THR A 84 -6.33 0.74 18.10
N ASP A 85 -5.77 1.90 18.42
CA ASP A 85 -5.82 2.55 19.73
C ASP A 85 -5.53 4.07 19.62
N ALA A 86 -5.38 4.75 20.76
CA ALA A 86 -5.17 6.20 20.82
C ALA A 86 -3.83 6.68 20.23
N ASP A 87 -2.84 5.80 20.08
CA ASP A 87 -1.51 6.11 19.53
C ASP A 87 -1.40 5.78 18.03
N HIS A 88 -2.46 5.25 17.42
CA HIS A 88 -2.46 4.74 16.05
C HIS A 88 -3.47 5.45 15.13
N ASN A 89 -3.60 6.76 15.31
CA ASN A 89 -4.46 7.64 14.52
C ASN A 89 -4.18 7.61 13.00
N THR A 90 -5.19 7.96 12.22
CA THR A 90 -5.12 7.97 10.75
C THR A 90 -4.76 9.36 10.22
N TYR A 91 -3.65 9.45 9.49
CA TYR A 91 -3.22 10.67 8.79
C TYR A 91 -3.32 10.48 7.27
N ILE A 92 -3.86 11.50 6.60
CA ILE A 92 -3.93 11.58 5.14
C ILE A 92 -3.27 12.85 4.61
N HIS A 93 -2.73 12.76 3.40
CA HIS A 93 -2.37 13.91 2.58
C HIS A 93 -3.46 14.17 1.55
N VAL A 94 -3.62 15.45 1.20
CA VAL A 94 -4.48 15.88 0.09
C VAL A 94 -3.69 16.81 -0.81
N PHE A 95 -3.58 16.44 -2.09
CA PHE A 95 -2.91 17.23 -3.12
C PHE A 95 -3.90 17.71 -4.16
N VAL A 96 -3.74 18.95 -4.60
CA VAL A 96 -4.56 19.58 -5.64
C VAL A 96 -3.70 19.76 -6.89
N ASP A 97 -4.20 19.30 -8.03
CA ASP A 97 -3.59 19.50 -9.35
C ASP A 97 -2.11 19.09 -9.45
N ASP A 98 -1.77 17.96 -8.83
CA ASP A 98 -0.39 17.44 -8.76
C ASP A 98 0.62 18.38 -8.06
N ASP A 99 0.15 19.35 -7.26
CA ASP A 99 1.00 20.17 -6.39
C ASP A 99 1.39 19.38 -5.12
N TYR A 100 2.61 18.85 -5.15
CA TYR A 100 3.23 18.15 -4.01
C TYR A 100 4.16 19.07 -3.18
N SER A 101 4.14 20.39 -3.39
CA SER A 101 5.07 21.33 -2.72
C SER A 101 4.95 21.34 -1.19
N ALA A 102 3.82 20.88 -0.66
CA ALA A 102 3.63 20.69 0.77
C ALA A 102 4.65 19.69 1.37
N LEU A 103 4.99 18.63 0.62
CA LEU A 103 6.01 17.65 1.04
C LEU A 103 7.42 18.26 1.03
N GLU A 104 7.72 19.14 0.07
CA GLU A 104 9.03 19.78 -0.01
C GLU A 104 9.28 20.77 1.14
N LYS A 105 8.21 21.41 1.61
CA LYS A 105 8.21 22.36 2.75
C LYS A 105 8.26 21.66 4.10
N THR A 106 7.98 20.36 4.15
CA THR A 106 8.19 19.55 5.35
C THR A 106 9.69 19.36 5.54
N GLU A 107 10.22 20.05 6.54
CA GLU A 107 11.64 20.00 6.88
C GLU A 107 11.82 19.43 8.28
N ALA A 108 12.90 18.67 8.40
CA ALA A 108 13.54 18.34 9.66
C ALA A 108 13.84 19.62 10.45
N ASP A 109 13.16 19.85 11.57
CA ASP A 109 13.38 21.04 12.41
C ASP A 109 14.66 20.97 13.26
N GLY A 110 15.43 19.89 13.14
CA GLY A 110 16.67 19.65 13.87
C GLY A 110 16.48 19.13 15.30
N THR A 111 15.24 18.95 15.75
CA THR A 111 14.92 18.26 17.02
C THR A 111 14.51 16.80 16.76
N GLN A 112 15.52 15.96 16.53
CA GLN A 112 15.46 14.49 16.39
C GLN A 112 14.52 13.89 15.31
N ASP A 113 13.52 14.59 14.78
CA ASP A 113 13.34 15.06 13.37
C ASP A 113 11.92 15.66 13.22
N GLY A 114 11.57 16.61 14.10
CA GLY A 114 10.21 17.15 14.24
C GLY A 114 9.60 17.79 12.99
N LEU A 115 8.28 17.99 13.02
CA LEU A 115 7.50 18.47 11.89
C LEU A 115 7.29 19.99 11.91
N ALA A 116 8.08 20.71 11.12
CA ALA A 116 7.67 22.02 10.63
C ALA A 116 6.79 21.84 9.38
N ASN A 117 5.66 22.55 9.33
CA ASN A 117 4.73 22.54 8.19
C ASN A 117 4.16 21.14 7.87
N ASP A 118 3.76 20.36 8.87
CA ASP A 118 2.96 19.15 8.62
C ASP A 118 1.67 19.54 7.91
N SER A 119 1.48 18.99 6.71
CA SER A 119 0.32 19.24 5.85
C SER A 119 -0.71 18.11 5.94
N ARG A 120 -0.44 17.07 6.73
CA ARG A 120 -1.37 15.96 6.93
C ARG A 120 -2.62 16.41 7.65
N ILE A 121 -3.73 15.83 7.24
CA ILE A 121 -5.01 15.92 7.96
C ILE A 121 -5.10 14.71 8.89
N LEU A 122 -5.20 14.98 10.19
CA LEU A 122 -5.59 13.98 11.19
C LEU A 122 -7.09 13.72 11.09
N LEU A 123 -7.47 12.47 10.86
CA LEU A 123 -8.88 12.07 10.80
C LEU A 123 -9.42 11.73 12.18
N GLU A 124 -10.62 12.23 12.49
CA GLU A 124 -11.38 11.77 13.64
C GLU A 124 -11.74 10.30 13.51
N ALA A 125 -11.65 9.54 14.60
CA ALA A 125 -12.05 8.14 14.64
C ALA A 125 -13.55 7.98 14.35
N GLY A 126 -13.91 6.96 13.58
CA GLY A 126 -15.26 6.74 13.09
C GLY A 126 -15.53 7.46 11.77
N ARG A 127 -16.81 7.76 11.53
CA ARG A 127 -17.29 8.31 10.26
C ARG A 127 -17.34 9.83 10.32
N SER A 128 -16.65 10.51 9.41
CA SER A 128 -16.57 11.97 9.36
C SER A 128 -16.51 12.50 7.93
N THR A 129 -17.01 13.72 7.73
CA THR A 129 -16.87 14.45 6.45
C THR A 129 -15.71 15.43 6.55
N VAL A 130 -14.77 15.34 5.61
CA VAL A 130 -13.54 16.12 5.58
C VAL A 130 -13.52 16.97 4.31
N THR A 131 -13.17 18.25 4.45
CA THR A 131 -12.88 19.13 3.31
C THR A 131 -11.53 18.77 2.73
N LEU A 132 -11.51 18.29 1.48
CA LEU A 132 -10.29 17.95 0.76
C LEU A 132 -9.64 19.20 0.15
N ALA A 133 -10.46 20.07 -0.45
CA ALA A 133 -10.04 21.36 -0.95
C ALA A 133 -11.20 22.36 -0.86
N SER A 134 -10.88 23.63 -0.67
CA SER A 134 -11.85 24.73 -0.68
C SER A 134 -11.20 26.03 -1.13
N GLY A 135 -12.01 26.97 -1.64
CA GLY A 135 -11.52 28.26 -2.10
C GLY A 135 -10.64 28.19 -3.34
N LEU A 136 -10.80 27.14 -4.15
CA LEU A 136 -10.15 27.05 -5.46
C LEU A 136 -10.79 28.04 -6.43
N GLU A 137 -10.08 28.36 -7.52
CA GLU A 137 -10.71 29.04 -8.66
C GLU A 137 -11.79 28.15 -9.27
N GLU A 138 -12.79 28.74 -9.92
CA GLU A 138 -13.80 27.93 -10.63
C GLU A 138 -13.14 27.23 -11.83
N GLY A 139 -13.18 25.90 -11.86
CA GLY A 139 -12.60 25.12 -12.94
C GLY A 139 -12.55 23.64 -12.64
N VAL A 140 -11.83 22.91 -13.49
CA VAL A 140 -11.60 21.47 -13.33
C VAL A 140 -10.33 21.26 -12.54
N HIS A 141 -10.43 20.48 -11.46
CA HIS A 141 -9.34 20.13 -10.58
C HIS A 141 -9.19 18.61 -10.43
N LYS A 142 -7.98 18.18 -10.10
CA LYS A 142 -7.70 16.81 -9.64
C LYS A 142 -7.33 16.85 -8.16
N ILE A 143 -8.01 16.02 -7.37
CA ILE A 143 -7.67 15.78 -5.97
C ILE A 143 -7.03 14.41 -5.85
N THR A 144 -5.89 14.34 -5.16
CA THR A 144 -5.22 13.10 -4.78
C THR A 144 -5.22 12.97 -3.27
N VAL A 145 -5.81 11.91 -2.74
CA VAL A 145 -5.77 11.58 -1.31
C VAL A 145 -4.87 10.38 -1.11
N GLN A 146 -3.92 10.47 -0.19
CA GLN A 146 -3.01 9.37 0.14
C GLN A 146 -2.84 9.20 1.64
N LYS A 147 -2.90 7.97 2.13
CA LYS A 147 -2.68 7.60 3.52
C LYS A 147 -1.19 7.64 3.86
N ALA A 148 -0.85 8.30 4.96
CA ALA A 148 0.54 8.35 5.42
C ALA A 148 0.99 7.03 6.06
N ASN A 149 0.12 6.41 6.86
CA ASN A 149 0.48 5.32 7.77
C ASN A 149 0.25 3.93 7.18
N GLN A 150 0.99 2.94 7.70
CA GLN A 150 0.82 1.53 7.37
C GLN A 150 -0.53 0.95 7.86
N SER A 151 -0.92 -0.19 7.30
CA SER A 151 -2.26 -0.76 7.55
C SER A 151 -2.45 -1.33 8.95
N SER A 152 -1.38 -1.78 9.62
CA SER A 152 -1.50 -2.36 10.97
C SER A 152 -1.74 -1.35 12.08
N LEU A 153 -1.69 -0.05 11.79
CA LEU A 153 -1.97 1.01 12.77
C LEU A 153 -3.43 1.46 12.67
N ASN A 154 -3.97 1.56 11.46
CA ASN A 154 -5.32 2.03 11.23
C ASN A 154 -5.84 1.64 9.84
N LYS A 155 -7.17 1.65 9.72
CA LYS A 155 -7.88 1.48 8.45
C LYS A 155 -8.51 2.79 8.00
N LEU A 156 -8.58 2.96 6.68
CA LEU A 156 -9.16 4.13 6.02
C LEU A 156 -10.17 3.66 4.98
N GLY A 157 -11.45 3.84 5.29
CA GLY A 157 -12.56 3.64 4.36
C GLY A 157 -12.99 4.97 3.74
N THR A 158 -13.30 4.98 2.45
CA THR A 158 -13.89 6.13 1.75
C THR A 158 -15.30 5.76 1.28
N VAL A 159 -16.28 6.62 1.57
CA VAL A 159 -17.70 6.33 1.34
C VAL A 159 -18.28 7.15 0.20
N LYS A 160 -18.16 8.48 0.27
CA LYS A 160 -18.82 9.42 -0.66
C LYS A 160 -17.99 10.67 -0.89
N LEU A 161 -18.25 11.34 -2.01
CA LEU A 161 -17.75 12.66 -2.36
C LEU A 161 -18.89 13.68 -2.40
N PHE A 162 -18.58 14.93 -2.06
CA PHE A 162 -19.51 16.06 -2.12
C PHE A 162 -18.81 17.24 -2.82
N PRO A 163 -19.04 17.46 -4.13
CA PRO A 163 -18.42 18.54 -4.90
C PRO A 163 -19.14 19.90 -4.70
N GLY A 164 -20.00 20.04 -3.68
CA GLY A 164 -20.81 21.25 -3.47
C GLY A 164 -21.73 21.55 -4.64
N ASP A 165 -21.66 22.79 -5.14
CA ASP A 165 -22.35 23.23 -6.38
C ASP A 165 -21.67 22.72 -7.67
N GLY A 166 -20.50 22.11 -7.54
CA GLY A 166 -19.72 21.49 -8.59
C GLY A 166 -20.22 20.10 -8.99
N ALA A 167 -19.35 19.34 -9.65
CA ALA A 167 -19.63 17.97 -10.07
C ALA A 167 -18.36 17.11 -10.16
N VAL A 168 -18.47 15.83 -9.78
CA VAL A 168 -17.43 14.82 -10.03
C VAL A 168 -17.42 14.46 -11.52
N LEU A 169 -16.23 14.32 -12.09
CA LEU A 169 -15.99 13.96 -13.50
C LEU A 169 -15.43 12.54 -13.59
N GLU A 170 -15.20 12.07 -14.81
CA GLU A 170 -14.51 10.80 -15.05
C GLU A 170 -13.16 10.77 -14.31
N PRO A 171 -12.84 9.65 -13.64
CA PRO A 171 -11.59 9.53 -12.89
C PRO A 171 -10.37 9.68 -13.82
N PRO A 172 -9.23 10.12 -13.27
CA PRO A 172 -8.00 10.17 -14.05
C PRO A 172 -7.56 8.77 -14.48
N THR A 173 -6.74 8.70 -15.54
CA THR A 173 -6.12 7.43 -15.97
C THR A 173 -4.92 7.10 -15.10
N ALA A 174 -4.51 5.82 -15.09
CA ALA A 174 -3.27 5.41 -14.45
C ALA A 174 -2.06 6.11 -15.08
N LYS A 175 -0.98 6.24 -14.31
CA LYS A 175 0.30 6.75 -14.83
C LYS A 175 0.95 5.68 -15.71
N GLU A 176 1.81 6.12 -16.64
CA GLU A 176 2.51 5.21 -17.54
C GLU A 176 3.55 4.34 -16.83
N LYS A 177 4.05 4.80 -15.67
CA LYS A 177 5.07 4.13 -14.87
C LYS A 177 4.50 3.72 -13.53
N SER A 178 4.97 2.61 -12.97
CA SER A 178 4.45 2.05 -11.73
C SER A 178 5.50 1.28 -10.95
N ILE A 179 5.50 1.49 -9.63
CA ILE A 179 6.43 0.88 -8.67
C ILE A 179 5.62 0.17 -7.60
N LEU A 180 5.93 -1.11 -7.37
CA LEU A 180 5.54 -1.83 -6.15
C LEU A 180 6.75 -1.92 -5.22
N VAL A 181 6.55 -1.55 -3.97
CA VAL A 181 7.51 -1.77 -2.89
C VAL A 181 7.02 -2.91 -2.02
N ILE A 182 7.83 -3.95 -1.86
CA ILE A 182 7.63 -5.00 -0.86
C ILE A 182 8.67 -4.74 0.22
N GLY A 183 8.24 -4.46 1.45
CA GLY A 183 9.19 -4.09 2.48
C GLY A 183 8.66 -4.08 3.89
N ASP A 184 9.41 -3.46 4.79
CA ASP A 184 9.11 -3.44 6.21
C ASP A 184 8.86 -2.02 6.75
N SER A 185 9.16 -1.79 8.04
CA SER A 185 9.08 -0.47 8.68
C SER A 185 9.80 0.65 7.94
N ILE A 186 10.94 0.38 7.27
CA ILE A 186 11.66 1.39 6.49
C ILE A 186 10.82 1.82 5.29
N SER A 187 10.14 0.88 4.65
CA SER A 187 9.26 1.15 3.51
C SER A 187 7.91 1.74 3.94
N CYS A 188 7.52 1.59 5.21
CA CYS A 188 6.37 2.28 5.80
C CYS A 188 6.69 3.74 6.19
N GLY A 189 7.98 4.08 6.34
CA GLY A 189 8.42 5.36 6.89
C GLY A 189 8.32 5.43 8.42
N SER A 190 8.38 4.30 9.13
CA SER A 190 8.22 4.29 10.59
C SER A 190 9.25 5.20 11.27
N ASN A 191 8.79 6.11 12.14
CA ASN A 191 9.60 7.10 12.85
C ASN A 191 10.44 8.03 11.95
N ASN A 192 10.16 8.14 10.65
CA ASN A 192 10.94 8.99 9.78
C ASN A 192 10.77 10.49 10.10
N LEU A 193 9.67 10.87 10.75
CA LEU A 193 9.37 12.24 11.21
C LEU A 193 9.87 12.50 12.64
N GLY A 194 10.82 11.70 13.12
CA GLY A 194 11.45 11.85 14.42
C GLY A 194 10.97 10.85 15.47
N GLU A 195 11.89 10.49 16.35
CA GLU A 195 11.63 9.62 17.49
C GLU A 195 11.26 10.46 18.71
N ASP A 196 10.29 10.01 19.50
CA ASP A 196 9.79 10.70 20.70
C ASP A 196 8.97 11.98 20.44
N LEU A 197 8.28 12.05 19.29
CA LEU A 197 7.20 13.02 19.14
C LEU A 197 6.20 12.85 20.30
N ALA A 198 5.84 13.95 20.97
CA ALA A 198 4.86 13.95 22.08
C ALA A 198 3.40 13.73 21.59
N VAL A 199 3.26 13.11 20.43
CA VAL A 199 2.04 12.85 19.68
C VAL A 199 2.19 11.42 19.14
N SER A 200 1.22 10.55 19.44
CA SER A 200 0.98 9.16 18.95
C SER A 200 2.00 8.53 17.97
N TYR A 201 2.34 7.23 18.08
CA TYR A 201 3.26 6.52 17.16
C TYR A 201 2.98 6.75 15.66
N SER A 202 1.71 6.74 15.25
CA SER A 202 1.30 7.08 13.88
C SER A 202 1.68 8.50 13.42
N ALA A 203 1.85 9.45 14.33
CA ALA A 203 2.26 10.81 14.00
C ALA A 203 3.73 10.89 13.55
N SER A 204 4.58 9.92 13.93
CA SER A 204 6.00 9.88 13.52
C SER A 204 6.26 9.10 12.23
N GLU A 205 5.22 8.50 11.63
CA GLU A 205 5.32 7.68 10.43
C GLU A 205 4.65 8.35 9.22
N ASP A 206 5.35 8.39 8.09
CA ASP A 206 4.75 8.77 6.82
C ASP A 206 5.46 8.14 5.62
N GLY A 207 4.73 7.25 4.93
CA GLY A 207 5.20 6.54 3.74
C GLY A 207 5.57 7.46 2.57
N LEU A 208 5.02 8.67 2.48
CA LEU A 208 5.32 9.62 1.41
C LEU A 208 6.72 10.26 1.55
N PHE A 209 7.37 10.11 2.70
CA PHE A 209 8.76 10.52 2.92
C PHE A 209 9.76 9.37 2.86
N THR A 210 9.41 8.25 2.22
CA THR A 210 10.32 7.12 2.03
C THR A 210 11.14 7.25 0.74
N MET A 211 12.28 6.55 0.68
CA MET A 211 13.16 6.46 -0.50
C MET A 211 12.36 6.15 -1.79
N ALA A 212 11.46 5.16 -1.73
CA ALA A 212 10.67 4.76 -2.88
C ALA A 212 9.62 5.82 -3.27
N ALA A 213 9.04 6.53 -2.31
CA ALA A 213 8.13 7.63 -2.61
C ALA A 213 8.83 8.82 -3.28
N TYR A 214 10.08 9.13 -2.88
CA TYR A 214 10.91 10.11 -3.59
C TYR A 214 11.19 9.67 -5.04
N ALA A 215 11.56 8.41 -5.26
CA ALA A 215 11.78 7.88 -6.61
C ALA A 215 10.50 7.90 -7.45
N ALA A 216 9.36 7.46 -6.90
CA ALA A 216 8.08 7.46 -7.60
C ALA A 216 7.67 8.87 -8.05
N ARG A 217 7.82 9.89 -7.18
CA ARG A 217 7.56 11.28 -7.57
C ARG A 217 8.51 11.77 -8.65
N HIS A 218 9.80 11.44 -8.56
CA HIS A 218 10.79 11.83 -9.57
C HIS A 218 10.46 11.28 -10.97
N PHE A 219 10.08 10.00 -11.07
CA PHE A 219 9.74 9.38 -12.34
C PHE A 219 8.31 9.64 -12.81
N GLY A 220 7.47 10.29 -11.98
CA GLY A 220 6.04 10.40 -12.26
C GLY A 220 5.35 9.04 -12.29
N ALA A 221 5.71 8.13 -11.39
CA ALA A 221 5.18 6.79 -11.30
C ALA A 221 4.04 6.66 -10.27
N ASP A 222 3.13 5.72 -10.50
CA ASP A 222 2.23 5.22 -9.48
C ASP A 222 3.02 4.39 -8.46
N LEU A 223 2.63 4.48 -7.18
CA LEU A 223 3.31 3.80 -6.08
C LEU A 223 2.33 2.91 -5.33
N GLU A 224 2.69 1.63 -5.19
CA GLU A 224 2.06 0.68 -4.28
C GLU A 224 3.06 0.28 -3.21
N VAL A 225 2.68 0.38 -1.92
CA VAL A 225 3.55 -0.01 -0.80
C VAL A 225 2.93 -1.18 -0.06
N PHE A 226 3.42 -2.38 -0.32
CA PHE A 226 3.12 -3.60 0.43
C PHE A 226 4.15 -3.77 1.55
N ALA A 227 3.93 -3.09 2.67
CA ALA A 227 4.87 -3.10 3.78
C ALA A 227 4.18 -3.05 5.14
N LYS A 228 4.87 -3.59 6.15
CA LYS A 228 4.49 -3.52 7.56
C LYS A 228 5.73 -3.54 8.46
N ASN A 229 5.68 -2.86 9.59
CA ASN A 229 6.66 -2.96 10.65
C ASN A 229 6.88 -4.43 11.10
N GLY A 230 8.15 -4.82 11.12
CA GLY A 230 8.59 -6.17 11.46
C GLY A 230 8.34 -7.22 10.37
N LEU A 231 7.94 -6.83 9.15
CA LEU A 231 7.80 -7.80 8.05
C LEU A 231 9.16 -8.41 7.71
N TYR A 232 9.17 -9.73 7.52
CA TYR A 232 10.35 -10.51 7.13
C TYR A 232 9.92 -11.59 6.12
N THR A 233 10.89 -12.16 5.41
CA THR A 233 10.67 -12.92 4.17
C THR A 233 9.88 -14.20 4.39
N SER A 234 10.24 -15.01 5.41
CA SER A 234 9.49 -16.23 5.72
C SER A 234 8.03 -15.93 6.05
N LEU A 235 7.73 -14.81 6.72
CA LEU A 235 6.35 -14.48 7.10
C LEU A 235 5.47 -14.30 5.86
N ILE A 236 5.99 -13.61 4.83
CA ILE A 236 5.28 -13.41 3.55
C ILE A 236 4.92 -14.75 2.90
N ASN A 237 5.84 -15.71 2.96
CA ASN A 237 5.69 -17.01 2.31
C ASN A 237 4.79 -17.99 3.06
N THR A 238 4.69 -17.89 4.39
CA THR A 238 4.14 -18.98 5.22
C THR A 238 3.02 -18.58 6.19
N ALA A 239 2.65 -17.30 6.27
CA ALA A 239 1.60 -16.84 7.19
C ALA A 239 0.20 -17.40 6.85
N TYR A 240 -0.06 -17.67 5.57
CA TYR A 240 -1.34 -18.15 5.06
C TYR A 240 -1.13 -19.30 4.07
N ASP A 241 -2.24 -19.93 3.64
CA ASP A 241 -2.22 -21.01 2.66
C ASP A 241 -1.66 -20.54 1.30
N GLU A 242 -1.97 -19.31 0.91
CA GLU A 242 -1.34 -18.62 -0.22
C GLU A 242 -0.35 -17.55 0.27
N ASN A 243 0.59 -17.17 -0.60
CA ASN A 243 1.54 -16.11 -0.30
C ASN A 243 0.80 -14.79 0.03
N MET A 244 1.27 -14.05 1.04
CA MET A 244 0.66 -12.78 1.46
C MET A 244 0.49 -11.79 0.29
N LEU A 245 1.37 -11.81 -0.71
CA LEU A 245 1.29 -10.95 -1.89
C LEU A 245 0.03 -11.14 -2.74
N ARG A 246 -0.75 -12.21 -2.52
CA ARG A 246 -2.02 -12.48 -3.21
C ARG A 246 -3.24 -11.82 -2.59
N TYR A 247 -3.08 -11.09 -1.48
CA TYR A 247 -4.20 -10.50 -0.74
C TYR A 247 -4.14 -8.97 -0.68
N ALA A 248 -5.30 -8.33 -0.58
CA ALA A 248 -5.40 -6.87 -0.55
C ALA A 248 -4.75 -6.25 0.70
N ASP A 249 -5.00 -6.80 1.90
CA ASP A 249 -4.43 -6.34 3.17
C ASP A 249 -4.28 -7.50 4.18
N PRO A 250 -3.36 -8.44 3.92
CA PRO A 250 -3.18 -9.61 4.79
C PRO A 250 -2.66 -9.23 6.18
N PHE A 251 -2.10 -8.04 6.35
CA PHE A 251 -1.61 -7.53 7.63
C PHE A 251 -2.71 -7.35 8.68
N ASN A 252 -3.96 -7.20 8.24
CA ASN A 252 -5.16 -7.14 9.06
C ASN A 252 -6.07 -8.36 8.87
N GLU A 253 -5.51 -9.48 8.38
CA GLU A 253 -6.26 -10.70 8.04
C GLU A 253 -7.38 -10.48 6.99
N ILE A 254 -7.27 -9.41 6.18
CA ILE A 254 -8.18 -9.17 5.06
C ILE A 254 -7.67 -9.96 3.85
N LEU A 255 -8.15 -11.20 3.73
CA LEU A 255 -7.75 -12.15 2.68
C LEU A 255 -8.56 -12.00 1.38
N ALA A 256 -9.05 -10.78 1.10
CA ALA A 256 -9.65 -10.48 -0.19
C ALA A 256 -8.58 -10.62 -1.30
N PRO A 257 -8.81 -11.41 -2.37
CA PRO A 257 -7.80 -11.61 -3.40
C PRO A 257 -7.39 -10.30 -4.10
N TRP A 258 -6.10 -10.04 -4.16
CA TRP A 258 -5.51 -9.01 -5.00
C TRP A 258 -5.11 -9.61 -6.34
N ASP A 259 -6.09 -9.63 -7.24
CA ASP A 259 -5.92 -10.11 -8.61
C ASP A 259 -5.03 -9.14 -9.40
N THR A 260 -3.78 -9.53 -9.69
CA THR A 260 -2.79 -8.74 -10.44
C THR A 260 -3.03 -8.76 -11.95
N GLU A 261 -3.89 -9.65 -12.46
CA GLU A 261 -4.23 -9.73 -13.88
C GLU A 261 -5.23 -8.64 -14.30
N ARG A 262 -5.89 -7.96 -13.35
CA ARG A 262 -6.79 -6.85 -13.68
C ARG A 262 -6.01 -5.68 -14.30
N PRO A 263 -6.61 -4.97 -15.27
CA PRO A 263 -5.99 -3.80 -15.89
C PRO A 263 -5.49 -2.77 -14.87
N GLY A 264 -4.26 -2.27 -15.07
CA GLY A 264 -3.63 -1.27 -14.20
C GLY A 264 -3.02 -1.82 -12.90
N ARG A 265 -3.01 -3.15 -12.68
CA ARG A 265 -2.40 -3.77 -11.49
C ARG A 265 -1.04 -4.42 -11.72
N GLN A 266 -0.60 -4.54 -12.97
CA GLN A 266 0.80 -4.86 -13.29
C GLN A 266 1.73 -3.71 -12.89
N ARG A 267 3.01 -4.01 -12.71
CA ARG A 267 4.01 -3.05 -12.22
C ARG A 267 5.23 -3.05 -13.13
N ASP A 268 5.84 -1.89 -13.35
CA ASP A 268 7.06 -1.82 -14.17
C ASP A 268 8.29 -2.19 -13.32
N LEU A 269 8.28 -1.77 -12.05
CA LEU A 269 9.32 -2.07 -11.08
C LEU A 269 8.72 -2.72 -9.83
N VAL A 270 9.32 -3.82 -9.38
CA VAL A 270 9.12 -4.35 -8.02
C VAL A 270 10.41 -4.16 -7.22
N LEU A 271 10.37 -3.27 -6.22
CA LEU A 271 11.44 -3.02 -5.28
C LEU A 271 11.24 -3.88 -4.03
N ILE A 272 12.10 -4.87 -3.80
CA ILE A 272 12.11 -5.69 -2.59
C ILE A 272 13.13 -5.11 -1.61
N ASN A 273 12.64 -4.50 -0.53
CA ASN A 273 13.44 -3.86 0.52
C ASN A 273 13.17 -4.53 1.87
N LEU A 274 13.75 -5.74 2.05
CA LEU A 274 13.63 -6.62 3.20
C LEU A 274 15.05 -7.03 3.70
N GLY A 275 15.15 -7.97 4.65
CA GLY A 275 16.44 -8.50 5.12
C GLY A 275 16.84 -8.06 6.53
N ILE A 276 16.51 -6.83 6.95
CA ILE A 276 16.87 -6.36 8.30
C ILE A 276 16.11 -7.10 9.41
N ASN A 277 14.82 -7.37 9.23
CA ASN A 277 14.06 -8.16 10.20
C ASN A 277 14.39 -9.65 10.12
N ASP A 278 14.72 -10.16 8.93
CA ASP A 278 15.24 -11.52 8.77
C ASP A 278 16.54 -11.71 9.58
N THR A 279 17.46 -10.73 9.52
CA THR A 279 18.66 -10.69 10.38
C THR A 279 18.30 -10.77 11.87
N ASN A 280 17.30 -10.01 12.31
CA ASN A 280 16.84 -10.02 13.71
C ASN A 280 16.24 -11.39 14.10
N VAL A 281 15.44 -12.00 13.23
CA VAL A 281 14.84 -13.33 13.45
C VAL A 281 15.93 -14.40 13.49
N ILE A 282 16.88 -14.41 12.54
CA ILE A 282 18.01 -15.33 12.52
C ILE A 282 18.77 -15.28 13.85
N ASN A 283 19.13 -14.07 14.30
CA ASN A 283 19.91 -13.87 15.52
C ASN A 283 19.14 -14.27 16.80
N SER A 284 17.82 -14.10 16.83
CA SER A 284 16.99 -14.38 18.01
C SER A 284 16.37 -15.78 18.04
N SER A 285 16.37 -16.50 16.92
CA SER A 285 15.70 -17.81 16.77
C SER A 285 16.39 -18.98 17.48
N GLY A 286 17.60 -18.79 18.02
CA GLY A 286 18.40 -19.88 18.57
C GLY A 286 18.82 -20.93 17.53
N GLY A 287 18.87 -20.55 16.25
CA GLY A 287 19.23 -21.42 15.13
C GLY A 287 18.05 -22.10 14.42
N ALA A 288 16.81 -21.83 14.84
CA ALA A 288 15.62 -22.34 14.14
C ALA A 288 15.40 -21.68 12.76
N TYR A 289 15.92 -20.47 12.57
CA TYR A 289 15.96 -19.78 11.29
C TYR A 289 17.41 -19.40 10.96
N SER A 290 17.90 -19.85 9.81
CA SER A 290 19.30 -19.68 9.40
C SER A 290 19.42 -18.81 8.16
N TYR A 291 20.62 -18.28 7.90
CA TYR A 291 20.92 -17.57 6.65
C TYR A 291 20.65 -18.42 5.39
N GLU A 292 20.79 -19.74 5.49
CA GLU A 292 20.46 -20.65 4.39
C GLU A 292 18.95 -20.70 4.17
N GLN A 293 18.16 -20.87 5.24
CA GLN A 293 16.70 -20.86 5.14
C GLN A 293 16.18 -19.52 4.64
N PHE A 294 16.76 -18.42 5.11
CA PHE A 294 16.45 -17.09 4.62
C PHE A 294 16.72 -16.96 3.11
N ARG A 295 17.86 -17.45 2.62
CA ARG A 295 18.17 -17.45 1.17
C ARG A 295 17.11 -18.24 0.38
N GLU A 296 16.75 -19.44 0.84
CA GLU A 296 15.71 -20.25 0.20
C GLU A 296 14.34 -19.55 0.19
N ASP A 297 13.96 -18.90 1.30
CA ASP A 297 12.73 -18.14 1.40
C ASP A 297 12.73 -16.91 0.48
N TYR A 298 13.88 -16.28 0.31
CA TYR A 298 14.05 -15.14 -0.57
C TYR A 298 13.93 -15.55 -2.04
N ILE A 299 14.49 -16.70 -2.43
CA ILE A 299 14.28 -17.26 -3.77
C ILE A 299 12.78 -17.54 -4.00
N ARG A 300 12.08 -18.10 -3.00
CA ARG A 300 10.62 -18.32 -3.08
C ARG A 300 9.84 -17.01 -3.21
N LEU A 301 10.24 -15.96 -2.50
CA LEU A 301 9.64 -14.63 -2.64
C LEU A 301 9.85 -14.07 -4.06
N ILE A 302 11.07 -14.15 -4.61
CA ILE A 302 11.37 -13.71 -5.99
C ILE A 302 10.50 -14.48 -7.00
N GLN A 303 10.38 -15.81 -6.84
CA GLN A 303 9.55 -16.64 -7.70
C GLN A 303 8.07 -16.23 -7.64
N GLU A 304 7.55 -15.93 -6.46
CA GLU A 304 6.18 -15.46 -6.29
C GLU A 304 5.96 -14.10 -6.95
N VAL A 305 6.90 -13.16 -6.74
CA VAL A 305 6.87 -11.84 -7.38
C VAL A 305 6.87 -11.98 -8.90
N ARG A 306 7.77 -12.78 -9.47
CA ARG A 306 7.80 -13.02 -10.92
C ARG A 306 6.51 -13.66 -11.42
N ALA A 307 5.88 -14.55 -10.65
CA ALA A 307 4.62 -15.16 -11.03
C ALA A 307 3.45 -14.15 -11.05
N LEU A 308 3.43 -13.19 -10.11
CA LEU A 308 2.39 -12.16 -10.02
C LEU A 308 2.61 -10.98 -10.97
N TYR A 309 3.87 -10.68 -11.27
CA TYR A 309 4.31 -9.56 -12.09
C TYR A 309 5.36 -10.03 -13.13
N PRO A 310 4.94 -10.76 -14.17
CA PRO A 310 5.84 -11.45 -15.11
C PRO A 310 6.79 -10.52 -15.85
N ASP A 311 6.38 -9.29 -16.16
CA ASP A 311 7.15 -8.37 -16.99
C ASP A 311 7.94 -7.32 -16.19
N SER A 312 7.78 -7.25 -14.87
CA SER A 312 8.47 -6.24 -14.06
C SER A 312 9.98 -6.42 -14.06
N TYR A 313 10.72 -5.33 -13.93
CA TYR A 313 12.06 -5.42 -13.37
C TYR A 313 11.98 -5.62 -11.86
N ILE A 314 12.73 -6.57 -11.31
CA ILE A 314 12.80 -6.80 -9.85
C ILE A 314 14.12 -6.23 -9.33
N LEU A 315 14.06 -5.22 -8.47
CA LEU A 315 15.23 -4.68 -7.78
C LEU A 315 15.19 -5.12 -6.31
N CYS A 316 16.07 -6.04 -5.94
CA CYS A 316 16.28 -6.42 -4.55
C CYS A 316 17.29 -5.47 -3.90
N THR A 317 17.04 -5.01 -2.67
CA THR A 317 17.94 -4.10 -1.98
C THR A 317 17.91 -4.29 -0.47
N ASP A 318 19.08 -4.14 0.16
CA ASP A 318 19.23 -4.22 1.61
C ASP A 318 20.43 -3.37 2.08
N VAL A 319 20.42 -3.02 3.37
CA VAL A 319 21.51 -2.40 4.13
C VAL A 319 22.05 -3.32 5.24
N SER A 320 21.39 -4.45 5.50
CA SER A 320 21.62 -5.28 6.67
C SER A 320 22.73 -6.32 6.48
N ALA A 321 22.96 -7.14 7.51
CA ALA A 321 23.90 -8.26 7.45
C ALA A 321 23.41 -9.39 6.51
N SER A 322 22.13 -9.40 6.14
CA SER A 322 21.51 -10.40 5.26
C SER A 322 21.75 -10.14 3.77
N ALA A 323 22.17 -8.93 3.39
CA ALA A 323 22.43 -8.53 2.01
C ALA A 323 23.27 -9.53 1.18
N ALA A 324 24.27 -10.16 1.79
CA ALA A 324 25.11 -11.14 1.09
C ALA A 324 24.36 -12.44 0.71
N GLN A 325 23.29 -12.79 1.45
CA GLN A 325 22.45 -13.94 1.10
C GLN A 325 21.39 -13.56 0.07
N GLU A 326 20.87 -12.34 0.10
CA GLU A 326 19.93 -11.85 -0.91
C GLU A 326 20.61 -11.73 -2.28
N GLN A 327 21.85 -11.21 -2.31
CA GLN A 327 22.65 -11.19 -3.53
C GLN A 327 22.82 -12.62 -4.10
N LYS A 328 23.15 -13.59 -3.25
CA LYS A 328 23.25 -15.00 -3.67
C LYS A 328 21.91 -15.57 -4.13
N ALA A 329 20.81 -15.24 -3.47
CA ALA A 329 19.47 -15.65 -3.88
C ALA A 329 19.15 -15.14 -5.29
N VAL A 330 19.47 -13.88 -5.58
CA VAL A 330 19.32 -13.30 -6.93
C VAL A 330 20.22 -14.03 -7.94
N GLU A 331 21.50 -14.21 -7.63
CA GLU A 331 22.45 -14.93 -8.50
C GLU A 331 22.00 -16.37 -8.80
N GLU A 332 21.50 -17.08 -7.79
CA GLU A 332 20.98 -18.45 -7.92
C GLU A 332 19.69 -18.50 -8.71
N TYR A 333 18.76 -17.56 -8.48
CA TYR A 333 17.55 -17.45 -9.26
C TYR A 333 17.86 -17.24 -10.74
N VAL A 334 18.72 -16.27 -11.07
CA VAL A 334 19.16 -15.98 -12.45
C VAL A 334 19.82 -17.21 -13.07
N ALA A 335 20.70 -17.90 -12.34
CA ALA A 335 21.39 -19.09 -12.84
C ALA A 335 20.43 -20.27 -13.13
N GLN A 336 19.31 -20.36 -12.39
CA GLN A 336 18.32 -21.43 -12.56
C GLN A 336 17.30 -21.13 -13.66
N THR A 337 16.88 -19.87 -13.81
CA THR A 337 15.76 -19.49 -14.70
C THR A 337 16.22 -18.85 -16.00
N GLY A 338 17.41 -18.22 -16.01
CA GLY A 338 17.86 -17.35 -17.09
C GLY A 338 17.12 -16.01 -17.17
N ASP A 339 16.32 -15.66 -16.15
CA ASP A 339 15.66 -14.35 -16.07
C ASP A 339 16.67 -13.27 -15.68
N GLU A 340 16.94 -12.34 -16.60
CA GLU A 340 17.87 -11.22 -16.40
C GLU A 340 17.16 -9.91 -15.96
N ASN A 341 15.83 -9.89 -15.86
CA ASN A 341 15.06 -8.72 -15.40
C ASN A 341 15.02 -8.62 -13.86
N ILE A 342 16.16 -8.84 -13.23
CA ILE A 342 16.35 -8.78 -11.79
C ILE A 342 17.79 -8.40 -11.44
N SER A 343 17.97 -7.57 -10.42
CA SER A 343 19.29 -7.29 -9.85
C SER A 343 19.25 -7.08 -8.33
N PHE A 344 20.44 -7.06 -7.73
CA PHE A 344 20.62 -6.73 -6.32
C PHE A 344 21.42 -5.43 -6.18
N TRP A 345 20.92 -4.50 -5.37
CA TRP A 345 21.57 -3.24 -5.03
C TRP A 345 21.89 -3.16 -3.53
N LEU A 346 23.17 -3.31 -3.19
CA LEU A 346 23.66 -3.12 -1.82
C LEU A 346 23.68 -1.62 -1.48
N ARG A 347 22.92 -1.22 -0.47
CA ARG A 347 22.92 0.16 0.02
C ARG A 347 24.00 0.35 1.08
N GLY A 348 24.86 1.34 0.88
CA GLY A 348 25.94 1.70 1.83
C GLY A 348 25.49 2.64 2.96
N THR A 349 24.20 2.75 3.23
CA THR A 349 23.67 3.66 4.26
C THR A 349 23.67 2.95 5.61
N VAL A 350 24.18 3.62 6.65
CA VAL A 350 24.15 3.11 8.02
C VAL A 350 23.31 4.05 8.85
N TYR A 351 22.24 3.52 9.44
CA TYR A 351 21.44 4.23 10.44
C TYR A 351 21.35 3.37 11.71
N SER A 352 21.53 4.02 12.87
CA SER A 352 21.51 3.36 14.20
C SER A 352 20.10 3.14 14.74
N ARG A 353 19.11 3.79 14.12
CA ARG A 353 17.68 3.73 14.41
C ARG A 353 16.92 3.85 13.08
N HIS A 354 15.60 4.04 13.08
CA HIS A 354 14.85 4.20 11.83
C HIS A 354 15.36 5.39 11.01
N PRO A 355 15.40 5.28 9.66
CA PRO A 355 15.88 6.36 8.81
C PRO A 355 14.92 7.56 8.85
N LEU A 356 15.47 8.72 9.19
CA LEU A 356 14.79 10.01 9.16
C LEU A 356 14.50 10.50 7.72
N ILE A 357 13.66 11.53 7.55
CA ILE A 357 13.33 12.12 6.23
C ILE A 357 14.59 12.45 5.43
N SER A 358 15.59 13.05 6.08
CA SER A 358 16.86 13.43 5.44
C SER A 358 17.63 12.22 4.87
N THR A 359 17.64 11.12 5.60
CA THR A 359 18.22 9.84 5.15
C THR A 359 17.42 9.28 3.99
N HIS A 360 16.09 9.19 4.11
CA HIS A 360 15.24 8.70 3.02
C HIS A 360 15.35 9.54 1.75
N ARG A 361 15.51 10.86 1.86
CA ARG A 361 15.75 11.75 0.70
C ARG A 361 17.06 11.41 0.00
N SER A 362 18.15 11.30 0.76
CA SER A 362 19.47 10.92 0.24
C SER A 362 19.46 9.53 -0.40
N GLU A 363 18.76 8.57 0.19
CA GLU A 363 18.58 7.25 -0.38
C GLU A 363 17.68 7.27 -1.62
N GLY A 364 16.64 8.11 -1.64
CA GLY A 364 15.79 8.37 -2.81
C GLY A 364 16.60 8.81 -4.01
N GLU A 365 17.50 9.79 -3.82
CA GLU A 365 18.42 10.24 -4.88
C GLU A 365 19.36 9.13 -5.38
N ARG A 366 19.77 8.22 -4.49
CA ARG A 366 20.60 7.07 -4.89
C ARG A 366 19.79 6.04 -5.67
N LEU A 367 18.57 5.74 -5.22
CA LEU A 367 17.65 4.84 -5.93
C LEU A 367 17.31 5.40 -7.32
N ILE A 368 17.07 6.71 -7.45
CA ILE A 368 16.84 7.36 -8.74
C ILE A 368 18.01 7.10 -9.69
N ARG A 369 19.24 7.38 -9.26
CA ARG A 369 20.44 7.13 -10.07
C ARG A 369 20.62 5.66 -10.43
N GLU A 370 20.31 4.76 -9.50
CA GLU A 370 20.37 3.31 -9.76
C GLU A 370 19.37 2.90 -10.85
N LEU A 371 18.12 3.36 -10.76
CA LEU A 371 17.08 3.07 -11.74
C LEU A 371 17.38 3.68 -13.11
N GLU A 372 17.95 4.89 -13.17
CA GLU A 372 18.44 5.51 -14.40
C GLU A 372 19.57 4.69 -15.04
N ASN A 373 20.53 4.21 -14.24
CA ASN A 373 21.65 3.39 -14.74
C ASN A 373 21.16 2.04 -15.29
N LEU A 374 20.15 1.46 -14.67
CA LEU A 374 19.52 0.21 -15.12
C LEU A 374 18.58 0.43 -16.32
N GLY A 375 18.12 1.66 -16.55
CA GLY A 375 17.16 2.00 -17.61
C GLY A 375 15.76 1.46 -17.34
N VAL A 376 15.35 1.39 -16.06
CA VAL A 376 14.16 0.64 -15.60
C VAL A 376 12.91 1.50 -15.40
N LEU A 377 12.99 2.82 -15.50
CA LEU A 377 11.82 3.73 -15.49
C LEU A 377 12.05 4.97 -16.34
#